data_AF-A0A932AMC4-F1
#
_entry.id   AF-A0A932AMC4-F1
#
_cell.length_a   1.000
_cell.length_b   1.000
_cell.length_c   1.000
_cell.angle_alpha   90.00
_cell.angle_beta   90.00
_cell.angle_gamma   90.00
#
_symmetry.space_group_name_H-M   'P 1'
#
loop_
_entity.id
_entity.type
_entity.pdbx_description
1 polymer ?
#
loop_
_entity_poly.entity_id
_entity_poly.type
_entity_poly.pdbx_seq_one_letter_code
_entity_poly.pdbx_strand_id
1 'polypeptide(L)'
;MRLGLAEIAEACGGVVAGAARATRAAGAAGETAPGGAGAPRSTATAGPTIDGVTIDSRAVEPGQLFAAMAGQRDGHDFAAAAVHAGAGAVLVARDVGDLGVAQIRVPDTAAALLDVGRLARRHLPDRVVGITGSVGKTSTKDLMAAVLGRGFPTHASARSFNNELGVPLTLAGAPDGTGAVVVEMGARGPGHIRLLCDVARPTVGVVTVVAGAHLEMFGTLDAVAEAKGELVAALPARGTAVLNADDERVSGMASRAAPGVEVVRFSATGAASADVRATGVRLDDAVRARFVLRTPWGDADVGLAAHGAHHVVNALAAAASGLALGVPVDAVVAALAEAAPSAGRMTLRRTRSGCTVVDDSYNANPTSTRAALAALQALPARRRIAVLGTMAELGDGGPAEHRAIAEEAAAAGVHVIAVAEPAYGVTGRDAVGGWEAAHDRLRDLDVGAGDAVLVKASRVAGLDRLVAVLCA
;
A
#
# COMPACT_ATOMS: atom_id res chain seq x y z
N MET A 1 -18.39 2.31 -3.34
CA MET A 1 -19.60 2.90 -2.74
C MET A 1 -20.31 3.64 -3.85
N ARG A 2 -21.62 3.84 -3.72
CA ARG A 2 -22.35 4.66 -4.69
C ARG A 2 -22.30 6.14 -4.32
N LEU A 3 -21.76 6.96 -5.22
CA LEU A 3 -21.74 8.42 -5.08
C LEU A 3 -22.64 9.05 -6.14
N GLY A 4 -23.46 10.03 -5.76
CA GLY A 4 -24.31 10.76 -6.70
C GLY A 4 -23.49 11.66 -7.62
N LEU A 5 -23.78 11.64 -8.93
CA LEU A 5 -23.06 12.47 -9.89
C LEU A 5 -23.20 13.97 -9.61
N ALA A 6 -24.37 14.40 -9.15
CA ALA A 6 -24.61 15.80 -8.77
C ALA A 6 -23.81 16.20 -7.52
N GLU A 7 -23.70 15.31 -6.54
CA GLU A 7 -22.89 15.54 -5.32
C GLU A 7 -21.41 15.65 -5.66
N ILE A 8 -20.93 14.86 -6.63
CA ILE A 8 -19.56 14.94 -7.13
C ILE A 8 -19.34 16.27 -7.84
N ALA A 9 -20.24 16.65 -8.75
CA ALA A 9 -20.11 17.92 -9.47
C ALA A 9 -20.10 19.10 -8.50
N GLU A 10 -20.98 19.11 -7.50
CA GLU A 10 -21.01 20.12 -6.44
C GLU A 10 -19.70 20.13 -5.63
N ALA A 11 -19.23 18.95 -5.17
CA ALA A 11 -18.02 18.83 -4.38
C ALA A 11 -16.77 19.33 -5.12
N CYS A 12 -16.71 19.11 -6.44
CA CYS A 12 -15.60 19.53 -7.28
C CYS A 12 -15.75 20.95 -7.88
N GLY A 13 -16.87 21.65 -7.60
CA GLY A 13 -17.20 22.92 -8.26
C GLY A 13 -17.34 22.80 -9.78
N GLY A 14 -17.71 21.62 -10.27
CA GLY A 14 -17.81 21.29 -11.68
C GLY A 14 -19.23 21.45 -12.25
N VAL A 15 -19.31 21.48 -13.59
CA VAL A 15 -20.58 21.52 -14.32
C VAL A 15 -20.82 20.18 -15.00
N VAL A 16 -22.01 19.61 -14.82
CA VAL A 16 -22.41 18.38 -15.51
C VAL A 16 -22.87 18.72 -16.93
N ALA A 17 -22.23 18.12 -17.93
CA ALA A 17 -22.60 18.19 -19.33
C ALA A 17 -22.92 16.80 -19.90
N GLY A 18 -23.79 16.72 -20.92
CA GLY A 18 -24.15 15.46 -21.60
C GLY A 18 -25.34 14.72 -20.97
N ALA A 19 -25.81 13.67 -21.65
CA ALA A 19 -26.97 12.89 -21.22
C ALA A 19 -26.59 11.89 -20.10
N ALA A 20 -27.19 12.04 -18.92
CA ALA A 20 -27.11 11.04 -17.86
C ALA A 20 -27.85 9.77 -18.28
N ARG A 21 -27.12 8.68 -18.60
CA ARG A 21 -27.76 7.35 -18.67
C ARG A 21 -27.99 6.87 -17.24
N ALA A 22 -29.25 6.66 -16.86
CA ALA A 22 -29.59 6.02 -15.59
C ALA A 22 -29.10 4.57 -15.60
N THR A 23 -28.12 4.24 -14.76
CA THR A 23 -27.71 2.87 -14.46
C THR A 23 -28.85 2.18 -13.69
N ARG A 24 -29.69 1.41 -14.38
CA ARG A 24 -30.68 0.55 -13.70
C ARG A 24 -29.96 -0.62 -13.04
N ALA A 25 -30.10 -0.75 -11.72
CA ALA A 25 -29.74 -1.97 -11.01
C ALA A 25 -30.54 -3.14 -11.58
N ALA A 26 -29.86 -4.17 -12.08
CA ALA A 26 -30.49 -5.41 -12.50
C ALA A 26 -30.91 -6.21 -11.25
N GLY A 27 -32.21 -6.40 -11.03
CA GLY A 27 -32.74 -7.19 -9.93
C GLY A 27 -34.22 -7.57 -10.11
N ALA A 28 -34.43 -8.84 -10.42
CA ALA A 28 -35.62 -9.69 -10.24
C ALA A 28 -36.94 -9.33 -10.97
N ALA A 29 -37.41 -10.31 -11.75
CA ALA A 29 -38.71 -10.36 -12.40
C ALA A 29 -39.83 -10.81 -11.45
N GLY A 30 -41.05 -10.34 -11.72
CA GLY A 30 -42.31 -11.06 -11.49
C GLY A 30 -43.06 -10.73 -10.19
N GLU A 31 -44.09 -9.88 -10.29
CA GLU A 31 -45.51 -10.27 -10.20
C GLU A 31 -46.42 -9.03 -10.12
N THR A 32 -47.49 -9.06 -10.90
CA THR A 32 -48.52 -8.04 -11.00
C THR A 32 -49.69 -8.34 -10.08
N ALA A 33 -50.14 -7.37 -9.29
CA ALA A 33 -51.52 -7.27 -8.80
C ALA A 33 -51.92 -5.79 -8.61
N PRO A 34 -53.17 -5.38 -8.90
CA PRO A 34 -53.58 -3.98 -8.90
C PRO A 34 -54.33 -3.55 -7.62
N GLY A 35 -54.26 -2.26 -7.29
CA GLY A 35 -55.32 -1.54 -6.57
C GLY A 35 -54.91 -0.92 -5.23
N GLY A 36 -54.89 0.42 -5.18
CA GLY A 36 -54.83 1.17 -3.93
C GLY A 36 -54.29 2.60 -4.10
N ALA A 37 -55.19 3.55 -4.32
CA ALA A 37 -54.86 4.98 -4.34
C ALA A 37 -54.44 5.46 -2.94
N GLY A 38 -53.25 6.04 -2.83
CA GLY A 38 -52.76 6.69 -1.62
C GLY A 38 -51.53 7.55 -1.93
N ALA A 39 -51.74 8.87 -1.91
CA ALA A 39 -50.81 10.03 -1.91
C ALA A 39 -49.38 9.86 -2.49
N PRO A 40 -48.91 10.76 -3.38
CA PRO A 40 -47.54 10.73 -3.86
C PRO A 40 -46.60 11.09 -2.70
N ARG A 41 -46.01 10.07 -2.06
CA ARG A 41 -44.73 10.26 -1.39
C ARG A 41 -43.75 10.71 -2.47
N SER A 42 -43.24 11.94 -2.32
CA SER A 42 -42.10 12.42 -3.09
C SER A 42 -40.93 11.46 -2.86
N THR A 43 -40.81 10.46 -3.72
CA THR A 43 -39.58 9.74 -3.94
C THR A 43 -38.72 10.70 -4.73
N ALA A 44 -37.82 11.43 -4.07
CA ALA A 44 -36.71 12.06 -4.75
C ALA A 44 -36.04 10.97 -5.60
N THR A 45 -36.20 11.04 -6.91
CA THR A 45 -35.50 10.16 -7.84
C THR A 45 -34.02 10.45 -7.65
N ALA A 46 -33.32 9.59 -6.91
CA ALA A 46 -31.88 9.67 -6.77
C ALA A 46 -31.28 9.76 -8.19
N GLY A 47 -30.48 10.81 -8.44
CA GLY A 47 -29.81 11.00 -9.71
C GLY A 47 -28.88 9.83 -10.06
N PRO A 48 -28.25 9.83 -11.25
CA PRO A 48 -27.29 8.79 -11.62
C PRO A 48 -26.17 8.70 -10.57
N THR A 49 -25.82 7.47 -10.18
CA THR A 49 -24.72 7.18 -9.25
C THR A 49 -23.56 6.52 -9.97
N ILE A 50 -22.35 6.72 -9.46
CA ILE A 50 -21.15 6.00 -9.90
C ILE A 50 -20.71 4.97 -8.87
N ASP A 51 -20.09 3.89 -9.33
CA ASP A 51 -19.59 2.78 -8.49
C ASP A 51 -18.07 2.86 -8.28
N GLY A 52 -17.59 4.01 -7.80
CA GLY A 52 -16.16 4.30 -7.59
C GLY A 52 -15.51 5.09 -8.74
N VAL A 53 -14.20 5.26 -8.67
CA VAL A 53 -13.42 6.12 -9.56
C VAL A 53 -12.11 5.45 -9.96
N THR A 54 -11.65 5.70 -11.19
CA THR A 54 -10.35 5.26 -11.69
C THR A 54 -9.70 6.34 -12.56
N ILE A 55 -8.38 6.33 -12.63
CA ILE A 55 -7.56 7.17 -13.53
C ILE A 55 -6.91 6.35 -14.66
N ASP A 56 -7.10 5.04 -14.69
CA ASP A 56 -6.57 4.14 -15.72
C ASP A 56 -7.72 3.62 -16.56
N SER A 57 -7.79 4.06 -17.82
CA SER A 57 -8.84 3.70 -18.77
C SER A 57 -8.91 2.20 -19.04
N ARG A 58 -7.82 1.46 -18.82
CA ARG A 58 -7.74 0.00 -18.99
C ARG A 58 -8.28 -0.78 -17.80
N ALA A 59 -8.46 -0.11 -16.66
CA ALA A 59 -8.92 -0.70 -15.40
C ALA A 59 -10.31 -0.20 -15.00
N VAL A 60 -11.05 0.38 -15.95
CA VAL A 60 -12.43 0.81 -15.74
C VAL A 60 -13.31 -0.42 -15.49
N GLU A 61 -14.05 -0.38 -14.39
CA GLU A 61 -15.16 -1.29 -14.15
C GLU A 61 -16.48 -0.62 -14.53
N PRO A 62 -17.51 -1.41 -14.95
CA PRO A 62 -18.80 -0.86 -15.33
C PRO A 62 -19.39 0.05 -14.25
N GLY A 63 -19.79 1.27 -14.63
CA GLY A 63 -20.41 2.25 -13.74
C GLY A 63 -19.44 3.17 -13.00
N GLN A 64 -18.12 3.00 -13.15
CA GLN A 64 -17.13 3.90 -12.53
C GLN A 64 -17.05 5.27 -13.21
N LEU A 65 -16.60 6.26 -12.45
CA LEU A 65 -16.12 7.54 -12.97
C LEU A 65 -14.68 7.38 -13.48
N PHE A 66 -14.42 7.75 -14.72
CA PHE A 66 -13.05 7.89 -15.22
C PHE A 66 -12.57 9.33 -15.04
N ALA A 67 -11.53 9.53 -14.23
CA ALA A 67 -10.89 10.82 -14.04
C ALA A 67 -9.71 11.00 -15.00
N ALA A 68 -9.88 11.91 -15.97
CA ALA A 68 -8.89 12.18 -17.00
C ALA A 68 -7.74 13.03 -16.44
N MET A 69 -6.65 12.38 -16.07
CA MET A 69 -5.48 13.05 -15.49
C MET A 69 -4.55 13.61 -16.59
N ALA A 70 -4.10 14.85 -16.43
CA ALA A 70 -2.97 15.36 -17.22
C ALA A 70 -1.67 14.67 -16.75
N GLY A 71 -0.83 14.25 -17.69
CA GLY A 71 0.42 13.55 -17.39
C GLY A 71 1.26 13.32 -18.65
N GLN A 72 2.22 12.37 -18.58
CA GLN A 72 3.07 12.02 -19.74
C GLN A 72 2.26 11.63 -20.98
N ARG A 73 1.12 10.95 -20.76
CA ARG A 73 0.06 10.82 -21.75
C ARG A 73 -1.17 11.47 -21.15
N ASP A 74 -1.83 12.33 -21.92
CA ASP A 74 -3.02 13.03 -21.45
C ASP A 74 -4.19 12.05 -21.31
N GLY A 75 -4.70 11.88 -20.09
CA GLY A 75 -5.84 11.02 -19.76
C GLY A 75 -7.10 11.36 -20.56
N HIS A 76 -7.24 12.61 -21.00
CA HIS A 76 -8.40 13.06 -21.77
C HIS A 76 -8.49 12.38 -23.13
N ASP A 77 -7.36 12.03 -23.74
CA ASP A 77 -7.32 11.30 -25.02
C ASP A 77 -7.87 9.87 -24.90
N PHE A 78 -7.99 9.36 -23.67
CA PHE A 78 -8.50 8.03 -23.37
C PHE A 78 -9.95 8.03 -22.85
N ALA A 79 -10.62 9.19 -22.77
CA ALA A 79 -11.98 9.28 -22.24
C ALA A 79 -12.98 8.41 -23.04
N ALA A 80 -12.90 8.43 -24.37
CA ALA A 80 -13.73 7.56 -25.21
C ALA A 80 -13.45 6.06 -24.98
N ALA A 81 -12.18 5.69 -24.79
CA ALA A 81 -11.80 4.31 -24.49
C ALA A 81 -12.31 3.86 -23.12
N ALA A 82 -12.27 4.75 -22.11
CA ALA A 82 -12.81 4.49 -20.79
C ALA A 82 -14.33 4.29 -20.82
N VAL A 83 -15.07 5.07 -21.62
CA VAL A 83 -16.51 4.88 -21.82
C VAL A 83 -16.80 3.55 -22.51
N HIS A 84 -16.01 3.19 -23.52
CA HIS A 84 -16.12 1.88 -24.16
C HIS A 84 -15.87 0.71 -23.18
N ALA A 85 -14.96 0.90 -22.22
CA ALA A 85 -14.69 -0.05 -21.14
C ALA A 85 -15.78 -0.08 -20.04
N GLY A 86 -16.75 0.83 -20.07
CA GLY A 86 -17.92 0.82 -19.17
C GLY A 86 -18.01 1.99 -18.20
N ALA A 87 -17.21 3.05 -18.36
CA ALA A 87 -17.30 4.22 -17.48
C ALA A 87 -18.71 4.84 -17.57
N GLY A 88 -19.34 5.04 -16.41
CA GLY A 88 -20.68 5.66 -16.31
C GLY A 88 -20.66 7.18 -16.45
N ALA A 89 -19.52 7.80 -16.17
CA ALA A 89 -19.26 9.21 -16.33
C ALA A 89 -17.76 9.47 -16.50
N VAL A 90 -17.40 10.68 -16.96
CA VAL A 90 -16.00 11.13 -17.03
C VAL A 90 -15.81 12.47 -16.31
N LEU A 91 -14.68 12.65 -15.63
CA LEU A 91 -14.24 13.90 -15.03
C LEU A 91 -13.12 14.47 -15.91
N VAL A 92 -13.32 15.67 -16.44
CA VAL A 92 -12.46 16.27 -17.48
C VAL A 92 -12.18 17.76 -17.22
N ALA A 93 -10.98 18.20 -17.59
CA ALA A 93 -10.52 19.59 -17.53
C ALA A 93 -10.61 20.34 -18.87
N ARG A 94 -10.88 19.62 -19.96
CA ARG A 94 -11.08 20.19 -21.30
C ARG A 94 -12.19 19.47 -22.04
N ASP A 95 -12.61 20.06 -23.16
CA ASP A 95 -13.59 19.43 -24.04
C ASP A 95 -13.03 18.14 -24.65
N VAL A 96 -13.84 17.08 -24.61
CA VAL A 96 -13.55 15.75 -25.16
C VAL A 96 -14.63 15.29 -26.14
N GLY A 97 -15.50 16.22 -26.59
CA GLY A 97 -16.63 15.93 -27.47
C GLY A 97 -17.78 15.23 -26.72
N ASP A 98 -18.84 14.87 -27.45
CA ASP A 98 -19.93 14.06 -26.88
C ASP A 98 -19.51 12.59 -26.82
N LEU A 99 -19.57 12.02 -25.61
CA LEU A 99 -19.21 10.62 -25.33
C LEU A 99 -20.43 9.75 -25.03
N GLY A 100 -21.65 10.31 -25.08
CA GLY A 100 -22.89 9.59 -24.77
C GLY A 100 -23.08 9.20 -23.30
N VAL A 101 -22.22 9.74 -22.42
CA VAL A 101 -22.29 9.66 -20.95
C VAL A 101 -22.14 11.05 -20.34
N ALA A 102 -22.45 11.18 -19.06
CA ALA A 102 -22.29 12.44 -18.36
C ALA A 102 -20.81 12.80 -18.16
N GLN A 103 -20.50 14.09 -18.29
CA GLN A 103 -19.16 14.65 -18.17
C GLN A 103 -19.17 15.72 -17.09
N ILE A 104 -18.33 15.57 -16.07
CA ILE A 104 -18.11 16.59 -15.05
C ILE A 104 -16.94 17.44 -15.52
N ARG A 105 -17.22 18.69 -15.91
CA ARG A 105 -16.20 19.64 -16.37
C ARG A 105 -15.70 20.46 -15.20
N VAL A 106 -14.40 20.43 -14.97
CA VAL A 106 -13.69 21.13 -13.87
C VAL A 106 -12.49 21.90 -14.42
N PRO A 107 -11.91 22.87 -13.70
CA PRO A 107 -10.67 23.52 -14.14
C PRO A 107 -9.44 22.61 -13.98
N ASP A 108 -9.45 21.71 -13.00
CA ASP A 108 -8.32 20.82 -12.67
C ASP A 108 -8.84 19.46 -12.18
N THR A 109 -8.52 18.40 -12.92
CA THR A 109 -8.96 17.03 -12.60
C THR A 109 -8.23 16.43 -11.40
N ALA A 110 -7.00 16.86 -11.09
CA ALA A 110 -6.27 16.41 -9.91
C ALA A 110 -6.83 17.02 -8.62
N ALA A 111 -7.11 18.32 -8.64
CA ALA A 111 -7.78 18.99 -7.53
C ALA A 111 -9.18 18.39 -7.30
N ALA A 112 -9.95 18.23 -8.37
CA ALA A 112 -11.28 17.62 -8.30
C ALA A 112 -11.24 16.17 -7.77
N LEU A 113 -10.23 15.37 -8.12
CA LEU A 113 -10.08 14.02 -7.59
C LEU A 113 -9.89 14.02 -6.06
N LEU A 114 -9.14 14.97 -5.50
CA LEU A 114 -9.03 15.13 -4.05
C LEU A 114 -10.40 15.45 -3.42
N ASP A 115 -11.22 16.28 -4.07
CA ASP A 115 -12.58 16.58 -3.61
C ASP A 115 -13.51 15.38 -3.68
N VAL A 116 -13.39 14.53 -4.70
CA VAL A 116 -14.07 13.23 -4.74
C VAL A 116 -13.66 12.37 -3.56
N GLY A 117 -12.36 12.33 -3.22
CA GLY A 117 -11.87 11.62 -2.04
C GLY A 117 -12.46 12.17 -0.73
N ARG A 118 -12.54 13.49 -0.58
CA ARG A 118 -13.15 14.15 0.58
C ARG A 118 -14.65 13.85 0.68
N LEU A 119 -15.36 13.85 -0.44
CA LEU A 119 -16.76 13.45 -0.54
C LEU A 119 -16.91 12.00 -0.09
N ALA A 120 -16.19 11.07 -0.71
CA ALA A 120 -16.22 9.65 -0.35
C ALA A 120 -15.96 9.44 1.15
N ARG A 121 -15.00 10.16 1.73
CA ARG A 121 -14.72 10.08 3.17
C ARG A 121 -15.91 10.45 4.04
N ARG A 122 -16.82 11.35 3.62
CA ARG A 122 -18.04 11.69 4.37
C ARG A 122 -19.03 10.53 4.48
N HIS A 123 -18.99 9.57 3.56
CA HIS A 123 -19.85 8.39 3.55
C HIS A 123 -19.21 7.17 4.23
N LEU A 124 -17.98 7.29 4.71
CA LEU A 124 -17.21 6.22 5.34
C LEU A 124 -17.29 6.28 6.87
N PRO A 125 -17.13 5.14 7.56
CA PRO A 125 -17.12 5.09 9.02
C PRO A 125 -15.91 5.84 9.59
N ASP A 126 -15.95 6.11 10.89
CA ASP A 126 -14.83 6.75 11.59
C ASP A 126 -13.58 5.89 11.70
N ARG A 127 -13.67 4.57 11.48
CA ARG A 127 -12.53 3.65 11.54
C ARG A 127 -11.66 3.75 10.28
N VAL A 128 -10.91 4.83 10.17
CA VAL A 128 -9.95 5.05 9.08
C VAL A 128 -8.53 5.04 9.64
N VAL A 129 -7.72 4.11 9.15
CA VAL A 129 -6.33 3.94 9.55
C VAL A 129 -5.41 4.50 8.47
N GLY A 130 -4.67 5.56 8.80
CA GLY A 130 -3.60 6.09 7.96
C GLY A 130 -2.26 5.44 8.31
N ILE A 131 -1.51 4.98 7.31
CA ILE A 131 -0.20 4.34 7.51
C ILE A 131 0.88 5.09 6.75
N THR A 132 1.87 5.61 7.46
CA THR A 132 3.09 6.16 6.87
C THR A 132 4.36 5.49 7.40
N GLY A 133 5.48 5.80 6.76
CA GLY A 133 6.77 5.15 7.00
C GLY A 133 7.70 5.24 5.80
N SER A 134 8.99 5.10 6.01
CA SER A 134 9.97 4.96 4.92
C SER A 134 9.89 3.54 4.34
N VAL A 135 9.71 2.53 5.18
CA VAL A 135 9.58 1.11 4.81
C VAL A 135 8.37 0.49 5.51
N GLY A 136 7.78 -0.55 4.92
CA GLY A 136 6.74 -1.36 5.57
C GLY A 136 5.30 -0.89 5.40
N LYS A 137 5.03 0.26 4.76
CA LYS A 137 3.66 0.80 4.56
C LYS A 137 2.68 -0.23 3.99
N THR A 138 3.01 -0.81 2.83
CA THR A 138 2.08 -1.70 2.12
C THR A 138 1.92 -3.03 2.83
N SER A 139 3.03 -3.60 3.32
CA SER A 139 2.99 -4.82 4.11
C SER A 139 2.18 -4.63 5.40
N THR A 140 2.31 -3.48 6.06
CA THR A 140 1.49 -3.14 7.23
C THR A 140 0.03 -2.96 6.83
N LYS A 141 -0.27 -2.28 5.71
CA LYS A 141 -1.63 -2.13 5.18
C LYS A 141 -2.29 -3.49 4.89
N ASP A 142 -1.57 -4.43 4.29
CA ASP A 142 -2.09 -5.78 4.01
C ASP A 142 -2.41 -6.55 5.30
N LEU A 143 -1.47 -6.56 6.26
CA LEU A 143 -1.69 -7.20 7.57
C LEU A 143 -2.80 -6.50 8.37
N MET A 144 -2.86 -5.16 8.32
CA MET A 144 -3.90 -4.35 8.96
C MET A 144 -5.28 -4.66 8.40
N ALA A 145 -5.40 -4.75 7.07
CA ALA A 145 -6.65 -5.06 6.42
C ALA A 145 -7.16 -6.45 6.82
N ALA A 146 -6.25 -7.44 6.93
CA ALA A 146 -6.59 -8.77 7.41
C ALA A 146 -7.03 -8.77 8.89
N VAL A 147 -6.33 -8.03 9.75
CA VAL A 147 -6.66 -7.90 11.19
C VAL A 147 -8.01 -7.23 11.37
N LEU A 148 -8.23 -6.06 10.76
CA LEU A 148 -9.51 -5.34 10.86
C LEU A 148 -10.64 -6.11 10.19
N GLY A 149 -10.35 -6.87 9.14
CA GLY A 149 -11.30 -7.75 8.45
C GLY A 149 -11.95 -8.79 9.36
N ARG A 150 -11.35 -9.12 10.51
CA ARG A 150 -11.95 -10.01 11.51
C ARG A 150 -13.01 -9.34 12.38
N GLY A 151 -12.96 -8.02 12.51
CA GLY A 151 -13.93 -7.24 13.31
C GLY A 151 -14.92 -6.45 12.46
N PHE A 152 -14.53 -6.04 11.26
CA PHE A 152 -15.26 -5.08 10.43
C PHE A 152 -15.14 -5.43 8.95
N PRO A 153 -16.18 -5.21 8.12
CA PRO A 153 -16.03 -5.17 6.67
C PRO A 153 -14.97 -4.13 6.29
N THR A 154 -13.80 -4.56 5.84
CA THR A 154 -12.63 -3.67 5.72
C THR A 154 -12.26 -3.44 4.26
N HIS A 155 -11.99 -2.18 3.90
CA HIS A 155 -11.47 -1.82 2.58
C HIS A 155 -10.04 -1.31 2.66
N ALA A 156 -9.21 -1.75 1.71
CA ALA A 156 -7.89 -1.21 1.44
C ALA A 156 -7.59 -1.42 -0.05
N SER A 157 -6.83 -0.51 -0.69
CA SER A 157 -6.41 -0.72 -2.07
C SER A 157 -5.47 -1.93 -2.18
N ALA A 158 -5.70 -2.78 -3.19
CA ALA A 158 -4.79 -3.89 -3.52
C ALA A 158 -3.42 -3.39 -4.01
N ARG A 159 -3.36 -2.21 -4.62
CA ARG A 159 -2.12 -1.56 -5.07
C ARG A 159 -1.64 -0.54 -4.04
N SER A 160 -0.34 -0.22 -4.10
CA SER A 160 0.25 0.86 -3.29
C SER A 160 -0.20 2.24 -3.80
N PHE A 161 -1.38 2.64 -3.36
CA PHE A 161 -2.00 3.94 -3.66
C PHE A 161 -1.85 4.86 -2.48
N ASN A 162 -0.73 5.61 -2.48
CA ASN A 162 -0.25 6.31 -1.29
C ASN A 162 0.02 7.80 -1.52
N ASN A 163 -0.46 8.37 -2.62
CA ASN A 163 -0.22 9.76 -2.99
C ASN A 163 -1.55 10.50 -3.21
N GLU A 164 -1.46 11.76 -3.65
CA GLU A 164 -2.58 12.66 -3.92
C GLU A 164 -3.59 12.12 -4.94
N LEU A 165 -3.18 11.17 -5.79
CA LEU A 165 -4.09 10.46 -6.69
C LEU A 165 -4.65 9.19 -6.04
N GLY A 166 -3.78 8.39 -5.41
CA GLY A 166 -4.14 7.07 -4.90
C GLY A 166 -5.05 7.06 -3.67
N VAL A 167 -4.88 8.00 -2.74
CA VAL A 167 -5.72 8.06 -1.53
C VAL A 167 -7.20 8.30 -1.88
N PRO A 168 -7.55 9.29 -2.73
CA PRO A 168 -8.92 9.43 -3.22
C PRO A 168 -9.49 8.18 -3.88
N LEU A 169 -8.71 7.50 -4.74
CA LEU A 169 -9.15 6.25 -5.39
C LEU A 169 -9.47 5.16 -4.37
N THR A 170 -8.68 5.05 -3.30
CA THR A 170 -8.91 4.07 -2.23
C THR A 170 -10.19 4.39 -1.46
N LEU A 171 -10.43 5.66 -1.14
CA LEU A 171 -11.63 6.06 -0.38
C LEU A 171 -12.91 5.88 -1.21
N ALA A 172 -12.92 6.34 -2.46
CA ALA A 172 -14.07 6.24 -3.33
C ALA A 172 -14.31 4.81 -3.85
N GLY A 173 -13.26 3.97 -3.88
CA GLY A 173 -13.34 2.55 -4.21
C GLY A 173 -13.92 1.67 -3.09
N ALA A 174 -14.07 2.17 -1.87
CA ALA A 174 -14.58 1.38 -0.75
C ALA A 174 -16.06 0.98 -0.95
N PRO A 175 -16.45 -0.30 -0.90
CA PRO A 175 -17.83 -0.75 -1.10
C PRO A 175 -18.84 -0.17 -0.09
N ASP A 176 -20.13 -0.21 -0.44
CA ASP A 176 -21.19 0.09 0.52
C ASP A 176 -21.13 -0.91 1.70
N GLY A 177 -21.40 -0.43 2.92
CA GLY A 177 -21.31 -1.25 4.14
C GLY A 177 -19.88 -1.44 4.68
N THR A 178 -18.89 -0.77 4.11
CA THR A 178 -17.52 -0.73 4.67
C THR A 178 -17.56 -0.23 6.12
N GLY A 179 -17.01 -1.04 7.05
CA GLY A 179 -16.92 -0.77 8.49
C GLY A 179 -15.55 -0.26 8.95
N ALA A 180 -14.50 -0.43 8.14
CA ALA A 180 -13.18 0.18 8.34
C ALA A 180 -12.43 0.40 7.01
N VAL A 181 -11.53 1.39 6.96
CA VAL A 181 -10.69 1.67 5.78
C VAL A 181 -9.23 1.80 6.19
N VAL A 182 -8.33 1.20 5.41
CA VAL A 182 -6.87 1.35 5.58
C VAL A 182 -6.30 2.08 4.38
N VAL A 183 -5.63 3.20 4.63
CA VAL A 183 -5.00 4.03 3.59
C VAL A 183 -3.50 4.15 3.84
N GLU A 184 -2.72 3.94 2.78
CA GLU A 184 -1.29 4.23 2.79
C GLU A 184 -1.06 5.72 2.52
N MET A 185 -0.10 6.33 3.21
CA MET A 185 0.24 7.74 3.06
C MET A 185 1.74 7.88 2.84
N GLY A 186 2.10 8.13 1.59
CA GLY A 186 3.44 8.42 1.11
C GLY A 186 3.67 9.92 1.03
N ALA A 187 4.92 10.33 1.20
CA ALA A 187 5.30 11.72 1.05
C ALA A 187 6.63 11.81 0.34
N ARG A 188 6.77 12.91 -0.39
CA ARG A 188 7.95 13.30 -1.17
C ARG A 188 8.49 14.66 -0.72
N GLY A 189 7.72 15.40 0.07
CA GLY A 189 8.14 16.63 0.72
C GLY A 189 7.22 16.96 1.89
N PRO A 190 7.56 18.00 2.67
CA PRO A 190 6.69 18.55 3.71
C PRO A 190 5.30 18.93 3.18
N GLY A 191 4.28 18.74 3.99
CA GLY A 191 2.88 19.04 3.70
C GLY A 191 2.14 17.95 2.91
N HIS A 192 2.85 16.97 2.35
CA HIS A 192 2.21 15.90 1.56
C HIS A 192 1.37 14.98 2.45
N ILE A 193 1.87 14.55 3.61
CA ILE A 193 1.08 13.71 4.53
C ILE A 193 -0.11 14.49 5.06
N ARG A 194 0.07 15.77 5.41
CA ARG A 194 -1.01 16.66 5.81
C ARG A 194 -2.12 16.73 4.76
N LEU A 195 -1.78 16.91 3.49
CA LEU A 195 -2.75 16.88 2.39
C LEU A 195 -3.53 15.56 2.37
N LEU A 196 -2.86 14.41 2.51
CA LEU A 196 -3.52 13.11 2.52
C LEU A 196 -4.41 12.92 3.76
N CYS A 197 -4.01 13.47 4.91
CA CYS A 197 -4.81 13.47 6.13
C CYS A 197 -6.06 14.35 5.99
N ASP A 198 -5.97 15.51 5.33
CA ASP A 198 -7.12 16.37 5.04
C ASP A 198 -8.19 15.65 4.19
N VAL A 199 -7.76 14.77 3.28
CA VAL A 199 -8.66 13.96 2.46
C VAL A 199 -9.23 12.77 3.24
N ALA A 200 -8.34 11.95 3.82
CA ALA A 200 -8.72 10.67 4.42
C ALA A 200 -9.27 10.79 5.85
N ARG A 201 -8.96 11.87 6.57
CA ARG A 201 -9.34 12.12 7.97
C ARG A 201 -9.22 10.85 8.84
N PRO A 202 -7.99 10.31 8.99
CA PRO A 202 -7.76 9.11 9.77
C PRO A 202 -8.06 9.35 11.25
N THR A 203 -8.56 8.33 11.94
CA THR A 203 -8.70 8.32 13.41
C THR A 203 -7.63 7.49 14.07
N VAL A 204 -6.96 6.61 13.31
CA VAL A 204 -5.75 5.91 13.75
C VAL A 204 -4.60 6.24 12.80
N GLY A 205 -3.48 6.71 13.35
CA GLY A 205 -2.29 7.08 12.59
C GLY A 205 -1.12 6.18 12.95
N VAL A 206 -0.63 5.41 11.98
CA VAL A 206 0.47 4.46 12.16
C VAL A 206 1.73 5.02 11.51
N VAL A 207 2.83 5.06 12.27
CA VAL A 207 4.15 5.38 11.74
C VAL A 207 5.08 4.20 11.98
N THR A 208 5.56 3.58 10.89
CA THR A 208 6.36 2.35 10.99
C THR A 208 7.84 2.62 11.29
N VAL A 209 8.57 3.27 10.38
CA VAL A 209 10.02 3.49 10.47
C VAL A 209 10.38 4.80 9.74
N VAL A 210 11.35 5.54 10.25
CA VAL A 210 12.05 6.63 9.54
C VAL A 210 13.42 6.12 9.08
N ALA A 211 13.57 6.00 7.78
CA ALA A 211 14.83 5.61 7.13
C ALA A 211 15.08 6.47 5.89
N GLY A 212 16.31 6.39 5.36
CA GLY A 212 16.74 7.06 4.14
C GLY A 212 15.96 6.55 2.92
N ALA A 213 14.81 7.17 2.67
CA ALA A 213 13.97 6.95 1.50
C ALA A 213 13.55 8.32 0.98
N HIS A 214 13.60 8.52 -0.34
CA HIS A 214 13.35 9.82 -0.96
C HIS A 214 14.29 10.93 -0.45
N LEU A 215 15.52 10.59 -0.07
CA LEU A 215 16.48 11.58 0.47
C LEU A 215 16.81 12.68 -0.53
N GLU A 216 16.73 12.40 -1.83
CA GLU A 216 16.81 13.41 -2.89
C GLU A 216 15.86 14.59 -2.66
N MET A 217 14.66 14.32 -2.18
CA MET A 217 13.61 15.33 -2.04
C MET A 217 13.52 15.89 -0.63
N PHE A 218 13.82 15.09 0.41
CA PHE A 218 13.76 15.53 1.81
C PHE A 218 15.06 16.12 2.34
N GLY A 219 16.21 15.78 1.77
CA GLY A 219 17.54 16.18 2.23
C GLY A 219 18.01 15.45 3.50
N THR A 220 17.22 15.46 4.58
CA THR A 220 17.64 14.90 5.88
C THR A 220 16.62 13.91 6.46
N LEU A 221 17.09 12.99 7.33
CA LEU A 221 16.21 12.08 8.07
C LEU A 221 15.25 12.83 9.01
N ASP A 222 15.64 13.99 9.51
CA ASP A 222 14.80 14.79 10.40
C ASP A 222 13.65 15.45 9.62
N ALA A 223 13.89 15.90 8.39
CA ALA A 223 12.83 16.36 7.49
C ALA A 223 11.87 15.22 7.11
N VAL A 224 12.40 13.99 6.91
CA VAL A 224 11.57 12.79 6.71
C VAL A 224 10.70 12.51 7.94
N ALA A 225 11.25 12.63 9.15
CA ALA A 225 10.51 12.45 10.40
C ALA A 225 9.45 13.54 10.59
N GLU A 226 9.78 14.80 10.31
CA GLU A 226 8.84 15.91 10.39
C GLU A 226 7.63 15.69 9.47
N ALA A 227 7.89 15.35 8.20
CA ALA A 227 6.83 15.10 7.23
C ALA A 227 5.96 13.90 7.61
N LYS A 228 6.53 12.81 8.14
CA LYS A 228 5.74 11.66 8.63
C LYS A 228 4.95 11.99 9.89
N GLY A 229 5.50 12.83 10.76
CA GLY A 229 4.86 13.30 11.98
C GLY A 229 3.61 14.15 11.73
N GLU A 230 3.41 14.67 10.52
CA GLU A 230 2.16 15.33 10.11
C GLU A 230 0.93 14.42 10.29
N LEU A 231 1.08 13.10 10.12
CA LEU A 231 -0.01 12.15 10.37
C LEU A 231 -0.44 12.18 11.83
N VAL A 232 0.52 12.17 12.76
CA VAL A 232 0.25 12.20 14.20
C VAL A 232 -0.39 13.53 14.60
N ALA A 233 0.09 14.64 14.03
CA ALA A 233 -0.46 15.97 14.27
C ALA A 233 -1.88 16.16 13.72
N ALA A 234 -2.26 15.41 12.67
CA ALA A 234 -3.57 15.52 12.04
C ALA A 234 -4.66 14.66 12.71
N LEU A 235 -4.31 13.81 13.69
CA LEU A 235 -5.29 12.96 14.36
C LEU A 235 -6.28 13.80 15.19
N PRO A 236 -7.58 13.46 15.14
CA PRO A 236 -8.59 14.17 15.93
C PRO A 236 -8.45 13.85 17.43
N ALA A 237 -9.08 14.66 18.27
CA ALA A 237 -9.27 14.29 19.68
C ALA A 237 -9.95 12.92 19.78
N ARG A 238 -9.46 12.05 20.66
CA ARG A 238 -9.82 10.62 20.78
C ARG A 238 -9.34 9.71 19.64
N GLY A 239 -8.51 10.22 18.73
CA GLY A 239 -7.77 9.37 17.80
C GLY A 239 -6.63 8.63 18.50
N THR A 240 -5.99 7.69 17.79
CA THR A 240 -4.89 6.88 18.30
C THR A 240 -3.67 6.99 17.40
N ALA A 241 -2.53 7.40 17.95
CA ALA A 241 -1.23 7.34 17.31
C ALA A 241 -0.53 6.02 17.66
N VAL A 242 -0.21 5.21 16.66
CA VAL A 242 0.50 3.92 16.81
C VAL A 242 1.94 4.09 16.33
N LEU A 243 2.88 4.08 17.26
CA LEU A 243 4.26 4.51 17.02
C LEU A 243 5.25 3.38 17.31
N ASN A 244 6.19 3.17 16.39
CA ASN A 244 7.30 2.26 16.62
C ASN A 244 8.27 2.83 17.69
N ALA A 245 8.41 2.11 18.80
CA ALA A 245 9.32 2.47 19.88
C ALA A 245 10.78 2.09 19.60
N ASP A 246 11.03 1.20 18.62
CA ASP A 246 12.38 0.80 18.24
C ASP A 246 13.09 1.84 17.35
N ASP A 247 12.36 2.87 16.92
CA ASP A 247 12.87 4.00 16.15
C ASP A 247 12.67 5.29 16.96
N GLU A 248 13.77 5.90 17.41
CA GLU A 248 13.75 7.09 18.27
C GLU A 248 13.00 8.27 17.63
N ARG A 249 13.12 8.45 16.32
CA ARG A 249 12.44 9.55 15.60
C ARG A 249 10.95 9.32 15.58
N VAL A 250 10.52 8.07 15.34
CA VAL A 250 9.10 7.69 15.37
C VAL A 250 8.53 7.79 16.78
N SER A 251 9.21 7.24 17.78
CA SER A 251 8.79 7.30 19.18
C SER A 251 8.65 8.74 19.68
N GLY A 252 9.56 9.63 19.24
CA GLY A 252 9.54 11.07 19.52
C GLY A 252 8.35 11.82 18.92
N MET A 253 7.68 11.28 17.89
CA MET A 253 6.48 11.89 17.29
C MET A 253 5.29 11.92 18.25
N ALA A 254 5.33 11.19 19.36
CA ALA A 254 4.33 11.30 20.41
C ALA A 254 4.13 12.75 20.90
N SER A 255 5.19 13.58 20.85
CA SER A 255 5.12 15.01 21.19
C SER A 255 4.24 15.83 20.24
N ARG A 256 3.91 15.31 19.06
CA ARG A 256 3.06 15.94 18.05
C ARG A 256 1.57 15.60 18.20
N ALA A 257 1.25 14.65 19.07
CA ALA A 257 -0.13 14.24 19.31
C ALA A 257 -0.91 15.37 20.00
N ALA A 258 -2.07 15.73 19.44
CA ALA A 258 -2.93 16.74 20.04
C ALA A 258 -3.51 16.25 21.39
N PRO A 259 -3.94 17.15 22.30
CA PRO A 259 -4.60 16.76 23.54
C PRO A 259 -5.78 15.81 23.30
N GLY A 260 -5.79 14.68 24.03
CA GLY A 260 -6.83 13.65 23.91
C GLY A 260 -6.58 12.61 22.82
N VAL A 261 -5.48 12.69 22.07
CA VAL A 261 -5.00 11.58 21.23
C VAL A 261 -4.31 10.55 22.13
N GLU A 262 -4.70 9.28 22.01
CA GLU A 262 -4.04 8.17 22.67
C GLU A 262 -2.75 7.80 21.92
N VAL A 263 -1.66 7.54 22.64
CA VAL A 263 -0.40 7.09 22.03
C VAL A 263 -0.14 5.65 22.45
N VAL A 264 -0.15 4.74 21.48
CA VAL A 264 0.19 3.33 21.66
C VAL A 264 1.54 3.08 21.02
N ARG A 265 2.49 2.58 21.81
CA ARG A 265 3.83 2.23 21.33
C ARG A 265 3.96 0.75 21.09
N PHE A 266 4.65 0.39 19.99
CA PHE A 266 4.98 -1.01 19.72
C PHE A 266 6.48 -1.25 19.56
N SER A 267 6.94 -2.45 19.91
CA SER A 267 8.37 -2.82 19.83
C SER A 267 8.56 -4.27 19.41
N ALA A 268 9.25 -4.46 18.29
CA ALA A 268 9.71 -5.76 17.81
C ALA A 268 10.95 -6.25 18.58
N THR A 269 11.73 -5.33 19.18
CA THR A 269 12.89 -5.68 20.03
C THR A 269 12.51 -6.10 21.45
N GLY A 270 11.25 -5.90 21.85
CA GLY A 270 10.75 -6.29 23.17
C GLY A 270 10.93 -5.22 24.24
N ALA A 271 11.12 -3.95 23.86
CA ALA A 271 11.30 -2.84 24.80
C ALA A 271 10.15 -2.79 25.82
N ALA A 272 10.49 -2.83 27.11
CA ALA A 272 9.50 -2.88 28.19
C ALA A 272 8.65 -1.59 28.30
N SER A 273 9.15 -0.48 27.75
CA SER A 273 8.46 0.81 27.64
C SER A 273 7.39 0.86 26.55
N ALA A 274 7.32 -0.16 25.68
CA ALA A 274 6.27 -0.27 24.67
C ALA A 274 5.06 -1.05 25.21
N ASP A 275 3.87 -0.58 24.83
CA ASP A 275 2.59 -1.18 25.19
C ASP A 275 2.40 -2.54 24.50
N VAL A 276 2.69 -2.60 23.20
CA VAL A 276 2.53 -3.79 22.36
C VAL A 276 3.90 -4.29 21.92
N ARG A 277 4.34 -5.45 22.41
CA ARG A 277 5.70 -5.93 22.13
C ARG A 277 5.78 -7.40 21.75
N ALA A 278 6.72 -7.73 20.87
CA ALA A 278 7.09 -9.11 20.61
C ALA A 278 8.18 -9.55 21.58
N THR A 279 8.01 -10.75 22.16
CA THR A 279 9.04 -11.38 23.00
C THR A 279 9.32 -12.79 22.51
N GLY A 280 10.56 -13.26 22.66
CA GLY A 280 10.96 -14.60 22.23
C GLY A 280 10.85 -14.83 20.72
N VAL A 281 11.17 -13.82 19.90
CA VAL A 281 11.11 -13.90 18.44
C VAL A 281 12.06 -14.99 17.93
N ARG A 282 11.50 -15.93 17.17
CA ARG A 282 12.23 -17.02 16.49
C ARG A 282 11.73 -17.12 15.05
N LEU A 283 12.61 -17.51 14.13
CA LEU A 283 12.25 -17.78 12.75
C LEU A 283 12.18 -19.29 12.51
N ASP A 284 11.22 -19.73 11.71
CA ASP A 284 11.21 -21.09 11.17
C ASP A 284 12.06 -21.21 9.88
N ASP A 285 12.13 -22.41 9.30
CA ASP A 285 12.90 -22.70 8.08
C ASP A 285 12.40 -21.96 6.84
N ALA A 286 11.18 -21.43 6.88
CA ALA A 286 10.61 -20.56 5.85
C ALA A 286 10.71 -19.08 6.25
N VAL A 287 11.60 -18.75 7.19
CA VAL A 287 11.84 -17.43 7.78
C VAL A 287 10.58 -16.74 8.30
N ARG A 288 9.57 -17.49 8.71
CA ARG A 288 8.36 -16.95 9.35
C ARG A 288 8.59 -16.78 10.83
N ALA A 289 8.19 -15.62 11.36
CA ALA A 289 8.40 -15.31 12.77
C ALA A 289 7.35 -15.97 13.66
N ARG A 290 7.81 -16.48 14.81
CA ARG A 290 7.00 -16.89 15.96
C ARG A 290 7.43 -16.09 17.19
N PHE A 291 6.48 -15.58 17.96
CA PHE A 291 6.76 -14.77 19.15
C PHE A 291 5.55 -14.72 20.07
N VAL A 292 5.77 -14.34 21.33
CA VAL A 292 4.68 -13.99 22.24
C VAL A 292 4.37 -12.50 22.09
N LEU A 293 3.15 -12.19 21.66
CA LEU A 293 2.58 -10.85 21.62
C LEU A 293 2.16 -10.46 23.04
N ARG A 294 2.79 -9.42 23.59
CA ARG A 294 2.47 -8.86 24.91
C ARG A 294 1.71 -7.56 24.74
N THR A 295 0.52 -7.44 25.34
CA THR A 295 -0.32 -6.24 25.16
C THR A 295 -1.15 -5.92 26.41
N PRO A 296 -1.63 -4.68 26.57
CA PRO A 296 -2.59 -4.33 27.62
C PRO A 296 -3.95 -5.04 27.48
N TRP A 297 -4.27 -5.57 26.29
CA TRP A 297 -5.53 -6.24 25.97
C TRP A 297 -5.47 -7.77 26.10
N GLY A 298 -4.32 -8.31 26.52
CA GLY A 298 -4.08 -9.74 26.63
C GLY A 298 -2.84 -10.18 25.84
N ASP A 299 -2.25 -11.28 26.31
CA ASP A 299 -1.07 -11.87 25.71
C ASP A 299 -1.47 -13.09 24.86
N ALA A 300 -0.75 -13.32 23.77
CA ALA A 300 -0.99 -14.49 22.92
C ALA A 300 0.26 -14.94 22.14
N ASP A 301 0.32 -16.21 21.78
CA ASP A 301 1.33 -16.74 20.88
C ASP A 301 0.97 -16.42 19.43
N VAL A 302 1.90 -15.83 18.68
CA VAL A 302 1.74 -15.46 17.27
C VAL A 302 2.70 -16.26 16.42
N GLY A 303 2.19 -16.82 15.32
CA GLY A 303 3.01 -17.29 14.21
C GLY A 303 2.58 -16.58 12.94
N LEU A 304 3.49 -15.86 12.27
CA LEU A 304 3.17 -15.12 11.05
C LEU A 304 3.14 -16.04 9.83
N ALA A 305 2.21 -15.81 8.90
CA ALA A 305 2.34 -16.36 7.54
C ALA A 305 3.40 -15.62 6.71
N ALA A 306 3.58 -14.31 6.96
CA ALA A 306 4.56 -13.48 6.28
C ALA A 306 6.01 -13.91 6.55
N HIS A 307 6.85 -13.82 5.52
CA HIS A 307 8.24 -14.26 5.56
C HIS A 307 9.20 -13.10 5.82
N GLY A 308 10.14 -13.29 6.75
CA GLY A 308 11.18 -12.34 7.12
C GLY A 308 10.92 -11.66 8.47
N ALA A 309 11.97 -11.52 9.27
CA ALA A 309 11.90 -10.97 10.64
C ALA A 309 11.32 -9.55 10.71
N HIS A 310 11.55 -8.73 9.68
CA HIS A 310 11.04 -7.35 9.63
C HIS A 310 9.50 -7.29 9.56
N HIS A 311 8.81 -8.40 9.23
CA HIS A 311 7.35 -8.44 9.33
C HIS A 311 6.83 -8.48 10.77
N VAL A 312 7.67 -8.74 11.78
CA VAL A 312 7.28 -8.56 13.19
C VAL A 312 6.91 -7.09 13.45
N VAL A 313 7.68 -6.13 12.95
CA VAL A 313 7.38 -4.69 13.05
C VAL A 313 6.02 -4.37 12.42
N ASN A 314 5.79 -4.84 11.19
CA ASN A 314 4.54 -4.61 10.46
C ASN A 314 3.33 -5.28 11.17
N ALA A 315 3.53 -6.49 11.71
CA ALA A 315 2.50 -7.26 12.40
C ALA A 315 2.13 -6.61 13.75
N LEU A 316 3.10 -6.08 14.51
CA LEU A 316 2.84 -5.36 15.75
C LEU A 316 2.11 -4.05 15.49
N ALA A 317 2.44 -3.32 14.44
CA ALA A 317 1.71 -2.12 14.03
C ALA A 317 0.24 -2.43 13.70
N ALA A 318 0.02 -3.53 12.95
CA ALA A 318 -1.32 -4.04 12.63
C ALA A 318 -2.09 -4.49 13.89
N ALA A 319 -1.44 -5.27 14.76
CA ALA A 319 -2.03 -5.75 16.01
C ALA A 319 -2.41 -4.59 16.93
N ALA A 320 -1.50 -3.65 17.19
CA ALA A 320 -1.74 -2.50 18.05
C ALA A 320 -2.96 -1.68 17.59
N SER A 321 -3.06 -1.44 16.28
CA SER A 321 -4.20 -0.69 15.72
C SER A 321 -5.51 -1.47 15.77
N GLY A 322 -5.48 -2.78 15.47
CA GLY A 322 -6.66 -3.64 15.56
C GLY A 322 -7.19 -3.74 16.98
N LEU A 323 -6.30 -3.94 17.96
CA LEU A 323 -6.64 -4.01 19.38
C LEU A 323 -7.19 -2.68 19.90
N ALA A 324 -6.57 -1.55 19.52
CA ALA A 324 -7.07 -0.22 19.86
C ALA A 324 -8.47 0.06 19.28
N LEU A 325 -8.80 -0.54 18.13
CA LEU A 325 -10.13 -0.47 17.52
C LEU A 325 -11.12 -1.54 18.03
N GLY A 326 -10.70 -2.37 18.99
CA GLY A 326 -11.56 -3.36 19.65
C GLY A 326 -11.65 -4.72 18.98
N VAL A 327 -10.74 -5.05 18.04
CA VAL A 327 -10.63 -6.42 17.51
C VAL A 327 -10.07 -7.32 18.62
N PRO A 328 -10.72 -8.46 18.97
CA PRO A 328 -10.23 -9.35 20.02
C PRO A 328 -8.84 -9.94 19.71
N VAL A 329 -8.00 -10.15 20.74
CA VAL A 329 -6.63 -10.68 20.59
C VAL A 329 -6.59 -11.96 19.77
N ASP A 330 -7.48 -12.93 20.04
CA ASP A 330 -7.52 -14.19 19.30
C ASP A 330 -7.79 -14.00 17.80
N ALA A 331 -8.64 -13.02 17.46
CA ALA A 331 -8.95 -12.67 16.07
C ALA A 331 -7.75 -12.00 15.38
N VAL A 332 -7.01 -11.15 16.10
CA VAL A 332 -5.74 -10.57 15.62
C VAL A 332 -4.73 -11.67 15.32
N VAL A 333 -4.54 -12.62 16.24
CA VAL A 333 -3.61 -13.75 16.04
C VAL A 333 -4.02 -14.59 14.82
N ALA A 334 -5.29 -14.95 14.71
CA ALA A 334 -5.81 -15.72 13.59
C ALA A 334 -5.64 -14.99 12.24
N ALA A 335 -5.79 -13.67 12.21
CA ALA A 335 -5.53 -12.89 11.00
C ALA A 335 -4.05 -12.91 10.61
N LEU A 336 -3.14 -12.67 11.56
CA LEU A 336 -1.69 -12.63 11.30
C LEU A 336 -1.12 -14.00 10.89
N ALA A 337 -1.75 -15.09 11.34
CA ALA A 337 -1.38 -16.45 10.98
C ALA A 337 -1.76 -16.84 9.54
N GLU A 338 -2.64 -16.08 8.88
CA GLU A 338 -3.10 -16.35 7.52
C GLU A 338 -2.69 -15.25 6.52
N ALA A 339 -2.51 -14.02 7.01
CA ALA A 339 -2.26 -12.86 6.16
C ALA A 339 -0.87 -12.90 5.51
N ALA A 340 -0.86 -12.83 4.17
CA ALA A 340 0.35 -12.66 3.38
C ALA A 340 0.43 -11.22 2.84
N PRO A 341 1.63 -10.62 2.80
CA PRO A 341 1.85 -9.36 2.09
C PRO A 341 1.55 -9.48 0.59
N SER A 342 1.30 -8.35 -0.05
CA SER A 342 1.16 -8.25 -1.51
C SER A 342 2.36 -8.85 -2.25
N ALA A 343 2.12 -9.38 -3.44
CA ALA A 343 3.16 -9.99 -4.28
C ALA A 343 4.40 -9.10 -4.48
N GLY A 344 5.57 -9.73 -4.58
CA GLY A 344 6.85 -9.05 -4.70
C GLY A 344 7.35 -8.39 -3.41
N ARG A 345 6.79 -8.78 -2.25
CA ARG A 345 7.21 -8.30 -0.91
C ARG A 345 7.53 -9.48 -0.02
N MET A 346 8.72 -10.02 -0.18
CA MET A 346 9.22 -11.17 0.60
C MET A 346 8.37 -12.43 0.45
N THR A 347 7.93 -12.72 -0.78
CA THR A 347 7.21 -13.97 -1.05
C THR A 347 8.20 -15.09 -1.33
N LEU A 348 8.07 -16.24 -0.65
CA LEU A 348 8.84 -17.42 -1.01
C LEU A 348 8.13 -18.20 -2.12
N ARG A 349 8.86 -18.48 -3.20
CA ARG A 349 8.41 -19.29 -4.33
C ARG A 349 9.40 -20.44 -4.57
N ARG A 350 8.95 -21.47 -5.29
CA ARG A 350 9.80 -22.59 -5.71
C ARG A 350 9.85 -22.62 -7.23
N THR A 351 11.06 -22.76 -7.78
CA THR A 351 11.24 -23.05 -9.20
C THR A 351 10.97 -24.53 -9.48
N ARG A 352 10.79 -24.90 -10.76
CA ARG A 352 10.72 -26.31 -11.18
C ARG A 352 12.00 -27.09 -10.85
N SER A 353 13.16 -26.43 -10.82
CA SER A 353 14.44 -27.04 -10.45
C SER A 353 14.61 -27.24 -8.93
N GLY A 354 13.64 -26.80 -8.11
CA GLY A 354 13.65 -26.94 -6.65
C GLY A 354 14.34 -25.80 -5.90
N CYS A 355 14.82 -24.76 -6.59
CA CYS A 355 15.40 -23.57 -5.99
C CYS A 355 14.33 -22.76 -5.22
N THR A 356 14.70 -22.21 -4.06
CA THR A 356 13.87 -21.26 -3.33
C THR A 356 14.09 -19.85 -3.88
N VAL A 357 13.06 -19.19 -4.37
CA VAL A 357 13.12 -17.78 -4.77
C VAL A 357 12.49 -16.93 -3.69
N VAL A 358 13.24 -15.97 -3.14
CA VAL A 358 12.73 -14.88 -2.34
C VAL A 358 12.39 -13.74 -3.29
N ASP A 359 11.11 -13.61 -3.60
CA ASP A 359 10.58 -12.54 -4.44
C ASP A 359 10.33 -11.28 -3.59
N ASP A 360 11.26 -10.32 -3.69
CA ASP A 360 11.15 -8.98 -3.12
C ASP A 360 11.35 -7.91 -4.21
N SER A 361 10.82 -8.19 -5.40
CA SER A 361 11.06 -7.45 -6.64
C SER A 361 10.22 -6.18 -6.81
N TYR A 362 9.32 -5.86 -5.87
CA TYR A 362 8.40 -4.72 -6.01
C TYR A 362 9.10 -3.36 -5.90
N ASN A 363 9.97 -3.19 -4.90
CA ASN A 363 10.75 -1.98 -4.70
C ASN A 363 12.04 -2.24 -3.91
N ALA A 364 13.01 -1.33 -3.99
CA ALA A 364 14.26 -1.44 -3.24
C ALA A 364 14.76 -0.10 -2.68
N ASN A 365 15.32 -0.18 -1.49
CA ASN A 365 16.10 0.85 -0.80
C ASN A 365 17.06 0.14 0.17
N PRO A 366 18.10 0.80 0.69
CA PRO A 366 19.14 0.15 1.49
C PRO A 366 18.58 -0.64 2.68
N THR A 367 17.68 -0.03 3.47
CA THR A 367 17.07 -0.68 4.64
C THR A 367 16.30 -1.95 4.27
N SER A 368 15.47 -1.90 3.22
CA SER A 368 14.72 -3.07 2.76
C SER A 368 15.63 -4.14 2.14
N THR A 369 16.72 -3.74 1.46
CA THR A 369 17.66 -4.68 0.84
C THR A 369 18.45 -5.44 1.89
N ARG A 370 18.89 -4.77 2.97
CA ARG A 370 19.49 -5.43 4.13
C ARG A 370 18.54 -6.44 4.77
N ALA A 371 17.26 -6.08 4.93
CA ALA A 371 16.25 -6.98 5.49
C ALA A 371 16.03 -8.23 4.61
N ALA A 372 16.04 -8.06 3.29
CA ALA A 372 15.91 -9.16 2.33
C ALA A 372 17.15 -10.07 2.31
N LEU A 373 18.36 -9.49 2.38
CA LEU A 373 19.62 -10.24 2.50
C LEU A 373 19.68 -11.04 3.82
N ALA A 374 19.24 -10.47 4.93
CA ALA A 374 19.17 -11.17 6.21
C ALA A 374 18.20 -12.36 6.16
N ALA A 375 17.05 -12.19 5.49
CA ALA A 375 16.11 -13.29 5.28
C ALA A 375 16.70 -14.38 4.36
N LEU A 376 17.40 -14.01 3.29
CA LEU A 376 18.10 -14.97 2.43
C LEU A 376 19.16 -15.77 3.21
N GLN A 377 19.89 -15.12 4.11
CA GLN A 377 20.88 -15.78 4.97
C GLN A 377 20.24 -16.79 5.92
N ALA A 378 19.10 -16.43 6.52
CA ALA A 378 18.39 -17.28 7.48
C ALA A 378 17.73 -18.51 6.84
N LEU A 379 17.56 -18.56 5.52
CA LEU A 379 17.01 -19.74 4.84
C LEU A 379 17.99 -20.92 4.87
N PRO A 380 17.49 -22.16 5.02
CA PRO A 380 18.30 -23.36 4.84
C PRO A 380 18.64 -23.54 3.37
N ALA A 381 19.83 -23.07 2.97
CA ALA A 381 20.32 -23.14 1.60
C ALA A 381 21.82 -23.46 1.57
N ARG A 382 22.22 -24.27 0.58
CA ARG A 382 23.61 -24.59 0.27
C ARG A 382 24.32 -23.40 -0.37
N ARG A 383 23.65 -22.74 -1.32
CA ARG A 383 24.14 -21.55 -2.02
C ARG A 383 23.08 -20.46 -1.97
N ARG A 384 23.52 -19.22 -1.74
CA ARG A 384 22.68 -18.03 -1.65
C ARG A 384 23.11 -17.04 -2.71
N ILE A 385 22.17 -16.61 -3.55
CA ILE A 385 22.41 -15.67 -4.65
C ILE A 385 21.46 -14.48 -4.47
N ALA A 386 21.95 -13.27 -4.66
CA ALA A 386 21.14 -12.06 -4.70
C ALA A 386 21.22 -11.43 -6.10
N VAL A 387 20.10 -11.41 -6.81
CA VAL A 387 19.92 -10.67 -8.06
C VAL A 387 19.40 -9.29 -7.71
N LEU A 388 20.29 -8.29 -7.79
CA LEU A 388 20.04 -6.94 -7.32
C LEU A 388 20.02 -5.96 -8.50
N GLY A 389 18.94 -5.19 -8.63
CA GLY A 389 18.87 -4.05 -9.56
C GLY A 389 18.95 -2.71 -8.84
N THR A 390 18.74 -1.62 -9.58
CA THR A 390 18.78 -0.25 -9.05
C THR A 390 17.86 -0.04 -7.84
N MET A 391 18.40 0.59 -6.80
CA MET A 391 17.67 1.23 -5.70
C MET A 391 17.46 2.71 -6.08
N ALA A 392 16.24 3.10 -6.41
CA ALA A 392 15.92 4.42 -6.94
C ALA A 392 15.77 5.47 -5.82
N GLU A 393 15.83 6.76 -6.20
CA GLU A 393 15.53 7.91 -5.33
C GLU A 393 16.48 8.03 -4.10
N LEU A 394 17.76 7.68 -4.29
CA LEU A 394 18.82 7.73 -3.27
C LEU A 394 19.69 8.98 -3.31
N GLY A 395 19.71 9.69 -4.44
CA GLY A 395 20.43 10.94 -4.65
C GLY A 395 21.92 10.74 -4.82
N ASP A 396 22.68 11.78 -4.50
CA ASP A 396 24.13 11.80 -4.67
C ASP A 396 24.84 10.69 -3.87
N GLY A 397 24.23 10.22 -2.77
CA GLY A 397 24.71 9.09 -1.98
C GLY A 397 24.41 7.71 -2.58
N GLY A 398 23.59 7.63 -3.63
CA GLY A 398 23.13 6.39 -4.25
C GLY A 398 24.27 5.42 -4.60
N PRO A 399 25.34 5.86 -5.29
CA PRO A 399 26.43 4.95 -5.65
C PRO A 399 27.15 4.32 -4.45
N ALA A 400 27.26 5.04 -3.33
CA ALA A 400 27.87 4.53 -2.11
C ALA A 400 26.97 3.48 -1.44
N GLU A 401 25.66 3.70 -1.42
CA GLU A 401 24.69 2.76 -0.85
C GLU A 401 24.62 1.45 -1.64
N HIS A 402 24.65 1.49 -2.98
CA HIS A 402 24.71 0.28 -3.80
C HIS A 402 25.96 -0.54 -3.49
N ARG A 403 27.13 0.12 -3.43
CA ARG A 403 28.40 -0.52 -3.08
C ARG A 403 28.36 -1.16 -1.69
N ALA A 404 27.86 -0.44 -0.69
CA ALA A 404 27.73 -0.93 0.67
C ALA A 404 26.86 -2.21 0.73
N ILE A 405 25.74 -2.24 0.00
CA ILE A 405 24.89 -3.44 -0.10
C ILE A 405 25.63 -4.64 -0.70
N ALA A 406 26.41 -4.43 -1.77
CA ALA A 406 27.19 -5.52 -2.38
C ALA A 406 28.29 -6.03 -1.44
N GLU A 407 28.98 -5.13 -0.74
CA GLU A 407 30.00 -5.46 0.26
C GLU A 407 29.40 -6.25 1.44
N GLU A 408 28.24 -5.80 1.97
CA GLU A 408 27.51 -6.49 3.02
C GLU A 408 27.03 -7.89 2.57
N ALA A 409 26.52 -8.02 1.34
CA ALA A 409 26.12 -9.30 0.77
C ALA A 409 27.31 -10.26 0.61
N ALA A 410 28.45 -9.77 0.11
CA ALA A 410 29.67 -10.58 -0.02
C ALA A 410 30.20 -11.03 1.35
N ALA A 411 30.22 -10.14 2.34
CA ALA A 411 30.62 -10.47 3.72
C ALA A 411 29.72 -11.54 4.35
N ALA A 412 28.45 -11.57 3.95
CA ALA A 412 27.47 -12.59 4.34
C ALA A 412 27.55 -13.90 3.53
N GLY A 413 28.51 -14.04 2.62
CA GLY A 413 28.64 -15.22 1.76
C GLY A 413 27.53 -15.34 0.71
N VAL A 414 26.90 -14.22 0.34
CA VAL A 414 25.87 -14.16 -0.71
C VAL A 414 26.52 -13.78 -2.03
N HIS A 415 26.30 -14.59 -3.07
CA HIS A 415 26.77 -14.31 -4.42
C HIS A 415 25.89 -13.24 -5.09
N VAL A 416 26.46 -12.11 -5.50
CA VAL A 416 25.69 -11.00 -6.07
C VAL A 416 25.73 -11.02 -7.59
N ILE A 417 24.56 -10.93 -8.22
CA ILE A 417 24.37 -10.61 -9.64
C ILE A 417 23.76 -9.22 -9.72
N ALA A 418 24.50 -8.27 -10.27
CA ALA A 418 24.05 -6.88 -10.42
C ALA A 418 23.40 -6.67 -11.78
N VAL A 419 22.15 -6.18 -11.80
CA VAL A 419 21.36 -5.96 -13.01
C VAL A 419 21.30 -4.48 -13.34
N ALA A 420 21.92 -4.09 -14.46
CA ALA A 420 21.92 -2.74 -15.01
C ALA A 420 22.36 -1.65 -14.01
N GLU A 421 23.17 -2.00 -13.00
CA GLU A 421 23.55 -1.11 -11.92
C GLU A 421 25.04 -1.26 -11.58
N PRO A 422 25.94 -0.49 -12.23
CA PRO A 422 27.38 -0.62 -12.04
C PRO A 422 27.85 -0.14 -10.66
N ALA A 423 27.05 0.64 -9.93
CA ALA A 423 27.43 1.16 -8.62
C ALA A 423 27.60 0.07 -7.55
N TYR A 424 27.05 -1.13 -7.75
CA TYR A 424 27.31 -2.29 -6.90
C TYR A 424 28.78 -2.75 -6.94
N GLY A 425 29.59 -2.33 -7.92
CA GLY A 425 31.00 -2.73 -8.03
C GLY A 425 31.21 -4.19 -8.45
N VAL A 426 30.15 -4.90 -8.83
CA VAL A 426 30.20 -6.25 -9.39
C VAL A 426 30.75 -6.17 -10.82
N THR A 427 31.61 -7.12 -11.21
CA THR A 427 32.28 -7.13 -12.53
C THR A 427 32.18 -8.50 -13.20
N GLY A 428 32.61 -8.58 -14.47
CA GLY A 428 32.63 -9.85 -15.21
C GLY A 428 31.24 -10.37 -15.56
N ARG A 429 31.04 -11.69 -15.44
CA ARG A 429 29.78 -12.37 -15.83
C ARG A 429 28.60 -12.08 -14.90
N ASP A 430 28.86 -11.53 -13.72
CA ASP A 430 27.83 -11.23 -12.71
C ASP A 430 27.31 -9.79 -12.81
N ALA A 431 27.89 -8.95 -13.68
CA ALA A 431 27.37 -7.64 -14.05
C ALA A 431 26.57 -7.76 -15.36
N VAL A 432 25.24 -7.78 -15.26
CA VAL A 432 24.36 -8.11 -16.40
C VAL A 432 23.48 -6.92 -16.80
N GLY A 433 23.13 -6.82 -18.09
CA GLY A 433 22.42 -5.65 -18.62
C GLY A 433 20.90 -5.62 -18.41
N GLY A 434 20.29 -6.72 -17.97
CA GLY A 434 18.84 -6.85 -17.86
C GLY A 434 18.40 -8.16 -17.25
N TRP A 435 17.09 -8.32 -17.07
CA TRP A 435 16.52 -9.48 -16.39
C TRP A 435 16.70 -10.78 -17.20
N GLU A 436 16.72 -10.70 -18.53
CA GLU A 436 17.00 -11.84 -19.42
C GLU A 436 18.44 -12.35 -19.22
N ALA A 437 19.41 -11.44 -19.14
CA ALA A 437 20.80 -11.79 -18.90
C ALA A 437 21.03 -12.32 -17.47
N ALA A 438 20.27 -11.82 -16.49
CA ALA A 438 20.27 -12.37 -15.14
C ALA A 438 19.74 -13.82 -15.11
N HIS A 439 18.69 -14.11 -15.87
CA HIS A 439 18.16 -15.46 -16.04
C HIS A 439 19.20 -16.41 -16.65
N ASP A 440 19.86 -15.99 -17.74
CA ASP A 440 20.96 -16.77 -18.34
C ASP A 440 22.09 -17.01 -17.36
N ARG A 441 22.45 -16.00 -16.56
CA ARG A 441 23.50 -16.14 -15.55
C ARG A 441 23.15 -17.15 -14.46
N LEU A 442 21.90 -17.17 -13.99
CA LEU A 442 21.42 -18.16 -13.02
C LEU A 442 21.45 -19.59 -13.61
N ARG A 443 21.18 -19.73 -14.92
CA ARG A 443 21.29 -21.00 -15.64
C ARG A 443 22.74 -21.46 -15.76
N ASP A 444 23.67 -20.57 -16.09
CA ASP A 444 25.11 -20.85 -16.13
C ASP A 444 25.68 -21.31 -14.78
N LEU A 445 25.06 -20.85 -13.68
CA LEU A 445 25.40 -21.27 -12.32
C LEU A 445 24.78 -22.62 -11.92
N ASP A 446 23.95 -23.23 -12.77
CA ASP A 446 23.20 -24.46 -12.47
C ASP A 446 22.40 -24.33 -11.16
N VAL A 447 21.59 -23.28 -11.06
CA VAL A 447 20.77 -23.00 -9.86
C VAL A 447 19.61 -23.98 -9.76
N GLY A 448 19.57 -24.74 -8.66
CA GLY A 448 18.60 -25.82 -8.48
C GLY A 448 18.27 -26.13 -7.03
N ALA A 449 17.93 -27.39 -6.76
CA ALA A 449 17.50 -27.86 -5.45
C ALA A 449 18.55 -27.57 -4.38
N GLY A 450 18.11 -27.00 -3.25
CA GLY A 450 18.98 -26.61 -2.14
C GLY A 450 19.64 -25.24 -2.30
N ASP A 451 19.46 -24.55 -3.42
CA ASP A 451 19.89 -23.16 -3.58
C ASP A 451 18.75 -22.17 -3.25
N ALA A 452 19.12 -20.94 -2.90
CA ALA A 452 18.19 -19.84 -2.69
C ALA A 452 18.60 -18.58 -3.47
N VAL A 453 17.64 -17.95 -4.12
CA VAL A 453 17.81 -16.73 -4.93
C VAL A 453 16.91 -15.62 -4.38
N LEU A 454 17.50 -14.50 -3.96
CA LEU A 454 16.79 -13.25 -3.73
C LEU A 454 16.69 -12.48 -5.05
N VAL A 455 15.52 -11.97 -5.39
CA VAL A 455 15.33 -11.02 -6.49
C VAL A 455 14.80 -9.72 -5.91
N LYS A 456 15.56 -8.62 -6.06
CA LYS A 456 15.20 -7.33 -5.46
C LYS A 456 15.68 -6.15 -6.29
N ALA A 457 14.77 -5.23 -6.58
CA ALA A 457 15.09 -3.96 -7.22
C ALA A 457 13.93 -2.97 -7.07
N SER A 458 14.17 -1.71 -7.46
CA SER A 458 13.10 -0.76 -7.70
C SER A 458 12.30 -1.17 -8.93
N ARG A 459 11.01 -0.78 -8.98
CA ARG A 459 10.09 -1.16 -10.05
C ARG A 459 10.60 -0.85 -11.47
N VAL A 460 11.41 0.20 -11.62
CA VAL A 460 12.00 0.61 -12.90
C VAL A 460 12.93 -0.46 -13.50
N ALA A 461 13.51 -1.34 -12.69
CA ALA A 461 14.40 -2.40 -13.15
C ALA A 461 13.66 -3.62 -13.73
N GLY A 462 12.34 -3.75 -13.50
CA GLY A 462 11.51 -4.81 -14.10
C GLY A 462 11.88 -6.24 -13.70
N LEU A 463 12.47 -6.45 -12.52
CA LEU A 463 12.90 -7.79 -12.06
C LEU A 463 11.73 -8.71 -11.65
N ASP A 464 10.51 -8.19 -11.55
CA ASP A 464 9.30 -9.00 -11.41
C ASP A 464 9.14 -10.00 -12.58
N ARG A 465 9.61 -9.62 -13.77
CA ARG A 465 9.63 -10.50 -14.96
C ARG A 465 10.57 -11.68 -14.80
N LEU A 466 11.74 -11.49 -14.17
CA LEU A 466 12.66 -12.58 -13.86
C LEU A 466 11.99 -13.59 -12.93
N VAL A 467 11.33 -13.12 -11.87
CA VAL A 467 10.61 -14.00 -10.94
C VAL A 467 9.52 -14.78 -11.67
N ALA A 468 8.76 -14.12 -12.55
CA ALA A 468 7.72 -14.77 -13.34
C ALA A 468 8.29 -15.93 -14.19
N VAL A 469 9.42 -15.74 -14.86
CA VAL A 469 10.06 -16.78 -15.69
C VAL A 469 10.69 -17.88 -14.84
N LEU A 470 11.36 -17.56 -13.73
CA LEU A 470 11.97 -18.56 -12.85
C LEU A 470 10.94 -19.51 -12.20
N CYS A 471 9.73 -19.00 -11.97
CA CYS A 471 8.67 -19.70 -11.24
C CYS A 471 7.49 -20.14 -12.14
N ALA A 472 7.64 -20.02 -13.46
CA ALA A 472 6.68 -20.55 -14.44
C ALA A 472 6.85 -22.06 -14.61
#